data_AF-J9FYS0-F1
#
_entry.id   AF-J9FYS0-F1
#
_cell.length_a   1.000
_cell.length_b   1.000
_cell.length_c   1.000
_cell.angle_alpha   90.00
_cell.angle_beta   90.00
_cell.angle_gamma   90.00
#
_symmetry.space_group_name_H-M   'P 1'
#
loop_
_entity.id
_entity.type
_entity.pdbx_description
1 polymer ?
#
loop_
_entity_poly.entity_id
_entity_poly.type
_entity_poly.pdbx_seq_one_letter_code
_entity_poly.pdbx_strand_id
1 'polypeptide(L)'
;MRTFHTGGVAGGDGGDITQGLPRVEELFEARHPKGVAVIAQITGEIVSIKRIDGTMRQEVIIKNETESVSHKINANQTLRPWVAVGQEIEAGQPLTEGPLDPKELLAVAGVNQVQ
;
A
#
# COMPACT_ATOMS: atom_id res chain seq x y z
N MET A 1 -15.82 -56.91 29.58
CA MET A 1 -14.62 -56.10 29.41
C MET A 1 -14.28 -56.07 27.93
N ARG A 2 -14.49 -54.93 27.24
CA ARG A 2 -13.90 -54.62 25.92
C ARG A 2 -14.25 -53.19 25.50
N THR A 3 -13.28 -52.59 24.84
CA THR A 3 -12.97 -51.17 24.70
C THR A 3 -13.62 -50.48 23.49
N PHE A 4 -13.54 -49.16 23.53
CA PHE A 4 -14.11 -48.13 22.66
C PHE A 4 -13.81 -48.23 21.17
N HIS A 5 -14.81 -47.84 20.38
CA HIS A 5 -14.68 -47.40 18.99
C HIS A 5 -15.66 -46.21 18.85
N THR A 6 -15.22 -44.99 19.12
CA THR A 6 -16.05 -43.80 18.90
C THR A 6 -15.76 -43.27 17.50
N GLY A 7 -16.29 -43.98 16.51
CA GLY A 7 -16.63 -43.38 15.22
C GLY A 7 -17.94 -42.61 15.43
N GLY A 8 -17.82 -41.30 15.64
CA GLY A 8 -18.96 -40.39 15.80
C GLY A 8 -19.08 -39.49 14.58
N VAL A 9 -19.67 -40.02 13.51
CA VAL A 9 -20.35 -39.20 12.49
C VAL A 9 -21.82 -39.13 12.88
N ALA A 10 -22.21 -38.04 13.52
CA ALA A 10 -23.59 -37.60 13.70
C ALA A 10 -23.49 -36.08 13.85
N GLY A 11 -23.94 -35.27 12.88
CA GLY A 11 -25.35 -35.16 12.54
C GLY A 11 -25.94 -34.04 13.40
N GLY A 12 -25.96 -32.83 12.86
CA GLY A 12 -26.52 -31.65 13.51
C GLY A 12 -26.08 -30.38 12.82
N ASP A 13 -27.02 -29.67 12.23
CA ASP A 13 -26.90 -28.29 11.74
C ASP A 13 -25.97 -27.42 12.61
N GLY A 14 -25.00 -26.73 11.99
CA GLY A 14 -24.31 -25.60 12.63
C GLY A 14 -22.80 -25.69 12.88
N GLY A 15 -22.06 -26.63 12.27
CA GLY A 15 -20.59 -26.53 12.16
C GLY A 15 -20.22 -26.09 10.75
N ASP A 16 -19.40 -25.09 10.48
CA ASP A 16 -18.40 -24.40 11.28
C ASP A 16 -18.12 -23.08 10.53
N ILE A 17 -18.81 -22.00 10.91
CA ILE A 17 -18.70 -20.66 10.29
C ILE A 17 -17.36 -19.98 10.68
N THR A 18 -16.50 -20.65 11.44
CA THR A 18 -15.27 -20.04 11.98
C THR A 18 -14.04 -20.24 11.10
N GLN A 19 -14.13 -21.07 10.05
CA GLN A 19 -13.02 -21.31 9.11
C GLN A 19 -12.72 -20.10 8.19
N GLY A 20 -13.58 -19.07 8.17
CA GLY A 20 -13.36 -17.83 7.41
C GLY A 20 -12.55 -16.75 8.15
N LEU A 21 -12.46 -16.84 9.48
CA LEU A 21 -11.80 -15.84 10.32
C LEU A 21 -10.28 -15.68 10.10
N PRO A 22 -9.51 -16.71 9.66
CA PRO A 22 -8.09 -16.52 9.37
C PRO A 22 -7.83 -15.55 8.23
N ARG A 23 -8.78 -15.41 7.29
CA ARG A 23 -8.64 -14.50 6.13
C ARG A 23 -8.88 -13.04 6.51
N VAL A 24 -9.64 -12.80 7.58
CA VAL A 24 -9.93 -11.45 8.09
C VAL A 24 -8.79 -10.94 8.98
N GLU A 25 -8.07 -11.83 9.67
CA GLU A 25 -6.87 -11.47 10.44
C GLU A 25 -5.68 -11.07 9.55
N GLU A 26 -5.48 -11.70 8.38
CA GLU A 26 -4.48 -11.26 7.39
C GLU A 26 -4.74 -9.85 6.85
N LEU A 27 -6.02 -9.45 6.72
CA LEU A 27 -6.42 -8.09 6.33
C LEU A 27 -6.20 -7.06 7.47
N PHE A 28 -6.08 -7.51 8.72
CA PHE A 28 -5.92 -6.66 9.91
C PHE A 28 -4.50 -6.65 10.50
N GLU A 29 -3.66 -7.64 10.19
CA GLU A 29 -2.23 -7.64 10.52
C GLU A 29 -1.48 -6.74 9.52
N ALA A 30 -1.82 -5.45 9.52
CA ALA A 30 -1.15 -4.38 8.82
C ALA A 30 0.28 -4.21 9.38
N ARG A 31 1.14 -5.20 9.16
CA ARG A 31 2.57 -5.01 9.20
C ARG A 31 2.89 -4.11 8.03
N HIS A 32 3.40 -2.91 8.31
CA HIS A 32 3.91 -2.01 7.28
C HIS A 32 4.83 -2.82 6.36
N PRO A 33 4.42 -3.06 5.10
CA PRO A 33 5.24 -3.83 4.18
C PRO A 33 6.60 -3.16 4.11
N LYS A 34 7.68 -3.92 4.30
CA LYS A 34 9.02 -3.35 4.07
C LYS A 34 9.12 -3.05 2.57
N GLY A 35 9.29 -1.78 2.22
CA GLY A 35 9.31 -1.34 0.81
C GLY A 35 7.93 -1.07 0.22
N VAL A 36 7.00 -0.48 0.99
CA VAL A 36 5.76 0.10 0.45
C VAL A 36 6.07 1.02 -0.73
N ALA A 37 5.29 0.99 -1.79
CA ALA A 37 5.41 1.95 -2.87
C ALA A 37 5.02 3.36 -2.39
N VAL A 38 5.86 4.36 -2.69
CA VAL A 38 5.53 5.76 -2.43
C VAL A 38 4.51 6.21 -3.46
N ILE A 39 3.39 6.78 -3.01
CA ILE A 39 2.35 7.34 -3.89
C ILE A 39 2.42 8.86 -3.96
N ALA A 40 1.94 9.42 -5.06
CA ALA A 40 1.70 10.85 -5.19
C ALA A 40 0.58 11.27 -4.23
N GLN A 41 0.82 12.30 -3.43
CA GLN A 41 -0.18 12.83 -2.49
C GLN A 41 -1.10 13.86 -3.15
N ILE A 42 -0.63 14.50 -4.22
CA ILE A 42 -1.33 15.54 -4.96
C ILE A 42 -1.25 15.25 -6.45
N THR A 43 -2.25 15.71 -7.19
CA THR A 43 -2.20 15.77 -8.65
C THR A 43 -1.35 16.96 -9.05
N GLY A 44 -0.46 16.80 -10.03
CA GLY A 44 0.40 17.87 -10.52
C GLY A 44 1.51 17.39 -11.45
N GLU A 45 2.54 18.21 -11.58
CA GLU A 45 3.70 17.93 -12.43
C GLU A 45 4.94 17.63 -11.57
N ILE A 46 5.73 16.65 -12.01
CA ILE A 46 7.01 16.34 -11.38
C ILE A 46 8.04 17.40 -11.79
N VAL A 47 8.42 18.27 -10.86
CA VAL A 47 9.36 19.37 -11.13
C VAL A 47 10.81 19.04 -10.82
N SER A 48 11.05 18.03 -9.98
CA SER A 48 12.42 17.66 -9.61
C SER A 48 12.52 16.22 -9.13
N ILE A 49 13.60 15.54 -9.54
CA ILE A 49 14.01 14.26 -9.01
C ILE A 49 15.49 14.40 -8.64
N LYS A 50 15.80 14.45 -7.35
CA LYS A 50 17.16 14.61 -6.84
C LYS A 50 17.60 13.38 -6.05
N ARG A 51 18.85 12.98 -6.20
CA ARG A 51 19.47 12.04 -5.24
C ARG A 51 19.99 12.87 -4.06
N ILE A 52 19.79 12.38 -2.84
CA ILE A 52 20.28 13.05 -1.64
C ILE A 52 21.76 12.72 -1.47
N ASP A 53 22.62 13.73 -1.53
CA ASP A 53 24.08 13.58 -1.44
C ASP A 53 24.49 12.76 -0.22
N GLY A 54 25.43 11.83 -0.43
CA GLY A 54 25.91 10.92 0.61
C GLY A 54 24.97 9.76 0.95
N THR A 55 23.82 9.64 0.28
CA THR A 55 22.90 8.49 0.45
C THR A 55 22.39 7.96 -0.89
N MET A 56 21.90 6.73 -0.92
CA MET A 56 21.20 6.19 -2.10
C MET A 56 19.74 6.63 -2.19
N ARG A 57 19.28 7.52 -1.31
CA ARG A 57 17.89 8.01 -1.27
C ARG A 57 17.64 9.02 -2.38
N GLN A 58 16.38 9.12 -2.80
CA GLN A 58 15.94 10.08 -3.80
C GLN A 58 14.80 10.92 -3.22
N GLU A 59 14.64 12.13 -3.72
CA GLU A 59 13.53 13.02 -3.42
C GLU A 59 12.88 13.43 -4.73
N VAL A 60 11.57 13.21 -4.81
CA VAL A 60 10.72 13.63 -5.92
C VAL A 60 9.86 14.78 -5.44
N ILE A 61 9.80 15.87 -6.21
CA ILE A 61 8.96 17.02 -5.89
C ILE A 61 7.86 17.10 -6.94
N ILE A 62 6.62 17.01 -6.47
CA ILE A 62 5.41 17.21 -7.27
C ILE A 62 4.88 18.60 -6.96
N LYS A 63 4.58 19.37 -8.00
CA LYS A 63 4.04 20.73 -7.87
C LYS A 63 2.72 20.83 -8.61
N ASN A 64 1.74 21.45 -7.95
CA ASN A 64 0.50 21.90 -8.56
C ASN A 64 0.44 23.44 -8.51
N GLU A 65 -0.63 24.06 -9.02
CA GLU A 65 -0.84 25.50 -9.00
C GLU A 65 -0.90 26.08 -7.57
N THR A 66 -1.32 25.28 -6.59
CA THR A 66 -1.57 25.73 -5.22
C THR A 66 -0.45 25.37 -4.24
N GLU A 67 0.21 24.22 -4.41
CA GLU A 67 1.19 23.71 -3.46
C GLU A 67 2.26 22.84 -4.12
N SER A 68 3.36 22.60 -3.39
CA SER A 68 4.43 21.70 -3.78
C SER A 68 4.73 20.72 -2.64
N VAL A 69 4.68 19.43 -2.93
CA VAL A 69 4.89 18.36 -1.96
C VAL A 69 6.14 17.57 -2.33
N SER A 70 7.00 17.30 -1.35
CA SER A 70 8.18 16.45 -1.55
C SER A 70 7.98 15.04 -1.02
N HIS A 71 8.36 14.07 -1.84
CA HIS A 71 8.23 12.63 -1.60
C HIS A 71 9.61 12.02 -1.49
N LYS A 72 9.95 11.52 -0.29
CA LYS A 72 11.23 10.89 -0.02
C LYS A 72 11.17 9.41 -0.36
N ILE A 73 12.11 8.98 -1.18
CA ILE A 73 12.25 7.62 -1.67
C ILE A 73 13.50 7.01 -1.05
N ASN A 74 13.29 5.86 -0.41
CA ASN A 74 14.36 5.09 0.21
C ASN A 74 15.23 4.40 -0.84
N ALA A 75 16.47 4.07 -0.46
CA ALA A 75 17.44 3.42 -1.35
C ALA A 75 16.99 2.05 -1.89
N ASN A 76 16.09 1.38 -1.18
CA ASN A 76 15.55 0.07 -1.56
C ASN A 76 14.28 0.17 -2.44
N GLN A 77 13.84 1.37 -2.80
CA GLN A 77 12.67 1.62 -3.62
C GLN A 77 13.11 2.06 -5.02
N THR A 78 12.65 1.36 -6.03
CA THR A 78 12.94 1.67 -7.43
C THR A 78 11.85 2.59 -7.97
N LEU A 79 12.24 3.72 -8.56
CA LEU A 79 11.31 4.60 -9.30
C LEU A 79 10.75 3.88 -10.53
N ARG A 80 9.47 4.08 -10.83
CA ARG A 80 8.88 3.53 -12.06
C ARG A 80 9.47 4.21 -13.29
N PRO A 81 9.60 3.51 -14.43
CA PRO A 81 10.26 4.06 -15.62
C PRO A 81 9.60 5.30 -16.21
N TRP A 82 8.30 5.45 -15.98
CA TRP A 82 7.55 6.61 -16.47
C TRP A 82 7.81 7.87 -15.65
N VAL A 83 8.26 7.74 -14.38
CA VAL A 83 8.49 8.86 -13.46
C VAL A 83 9.70 9.70 -13.90
N ALA A 84 9.40 10.83 -14.54
CA ALA A 84 10.39 11.78 -15.05
C ALA A 84 9.99 13.22 -14.75
N VAL A 85 10.97 14.13 -14.76
CA VAL A 85 10.69 15.57 -14.65
C VAL A 85 9.91 16.03 -15.87
N GLY A 86 8.86 16.82 -15.66
CA GLY A 86 7.94 17.26 -16.71
C GLY A 86 6.72 16.36 -16.89
N GLN A 87 6.60 15.29 -16.11
CA GLN A 87 5.49 14.37 -16.21
C GLN A 87 4.32 14.77 -15.32
N GLU A 88 3.11 14.70 -15.87
CA GLU A 88 1.86 14.82 -15.11
C GLU A 88 1.56 13.52 -14.34
N ILE A 89 1.14 13.68 -13.09
CA ILE A 89 0.83 12.58 -12.20
C ILE A 89 -0.44 12.90 -11.41
N GLU A 90 -1.27 11.89 -11.20
CA GLU A 90 -2.50 12.00 -10.42
C GLU A 90 -2.27 11.63 -8.95
N ALA A 91 -3.04 12.25 -8.05
CA ALA A 91 -3.07 11.87 -6.64
C ALA A 91 -3.43 10.38 -6.49
N GLY A 92 -2.58 9.64 -5.77
CA GLY A 92 -2.73 8.20 -5.52
C GLY A 92 -1.90 7.32 -6.47
N GLN A 93 -1.30 7.90 -7.51
CA GLN A 93 -0.49 7.14 -8.45
C GLN A 93 0.87 6.74 -7.84
N PRO A 94 1.32 5.48 -8.00
CA PRO A 94 2.58 5.02 -7.41
C PRO A 94 3.81 5.57 -8.13
N LEU A 95 4.68 6.28 -7.41
CA LEU A 95 5.99 6.74 -7.91
C LEU A 95 7.03 5.63 -7.98
N THR A 96 6.98 4.69 -7.02
CA THR A 96 7.93 3.58 -6.93
C THR A 96 7.25 2.25 -7.18
N GLU A 97 8.06 1.23 -7.44
CA GLU A 97 7.62 -0.15 -7.43
C GLU A 97 7.39 -0.63 -5.99
N GLY A 98 6.53 -1.64 -5.84
CA GLY A 98 6.21 -2.25 -4.55
C GLY A 98 4.70 -2.31 -4.23
N PRO A 99 4.35 -2.97 -3.11
CA PRO A 99 2.98 -3.01 -2.61
C PRO A 99 2.53 -1.64 -2.12
N LEU A 100 1.27 -1.27 -2.41
CA LEU A 100 0.65 -0.04 -1.93
C LEU A 100 0.19 -0.21 -0.48
N ASP A 101 0.35 0.82 0.36
CA ASP A 101 -0.27 0.83 1.68
C ASP A 101 -1.75 1.22 1.53
N PRO A 102 -2.70 0.33 1.91
CA PRO A 102 -4.11 0.65 1.86
C PRO A 102 -4.49 1.90 2.65
N LYS A 103 -3.78 2.23 3.73
CA LYS A 103 -4.07 3.42 4.55
C LYS A 103 -3.69 4.71 3.82
N GLU A 104 -2.52 4.75 3.19
CA GLU A 104 -2.11 5.91 2.39
C GLU A 104 -3.00 6.06 1.17
N LEU A 105 -3.31 4.95 0.49
CA LEU A 105 -4.21 4.97 -0.66
C LEU A 105 -5.60 5.44 -0.26
N LEU A 106 -6.13 5.01 0.88
CA LEU A 106 -7.42 5.48 1.40
C LEU A 106 -7.37 6.96 1.79
N ALA A 107 -6.26 7.44 2.37
CA ALA A 107 -6.11 8.85 2.70
C ALA A 107 -6.14 9.73 1.44
N VAL A 108 -5.44 9.32 0.38
CA VAL A 108 -5.40 10.08 -0.87
C VAL A 108 -6.69 9.93 -1.69
N ALA A 109 -7.19 8.71 -1.87
CA ALA A 109 -8.43 8.45 -2.60
C ALA A 109 -9.67 8.98 -1.85
N GLY A 110 -9.67 8.90 -0.52
CA GLY A 110 -10.74 9.42 0.33
C GLY A 110 -10.84 10.94 0.24
N VAL A 111 -9.71 11.65 0.18
CA VAL A 111 -9.71 13.11 -0.05
C VAL A 111 -10.24 13.48 -1.45
N ASN A 112 -9.98 12.65 -2.46
CA ASN A 112 -10.41 12.90 -3.84
C ASN A 112 -11.87 12.46 -4.13
N GLN A 113 -12.44 11.53 -3.34
CA GLN A 113 -13.82 11.05 -3.51
C GLN A 113 -14.87 11.76 -2.65
N VAL A 114 -14.47 12.62 -1.70
CA VAL A 114 -15.40 13.32 -0.78
C VAL A 114 -15.70 14.78 -1.17
N GLN A 115 -15.44 15.18 -2.42
CA GLN A 115 -15.83 16.50 -2.94
C GLN A 115 -17.12 16.47 -3.75
#